data_AF-A0A4Q1RNI6-F1
#
_entry.id   AF-A0A4Q1RNI6-F1
#
_cell.length_a   1.000
_cell.length_b   1.000
_cell.length_c   1.000
_cell.angle_alpha   90.00
_cell.angle_beta   90.00
_cell.angle_gamma   90.00
#
_symmetry.space_group_name_H-M   'P 1'
#
loop_
_entity.id
_entity.type
_entity.pdbx_description
1 polymer ?
#
loop_
_entity_poly.entity_id
_entity_poly.type
_entity_poly.pdbx_seq_one_letter_code
_entity_poly.pdbx_strand_id
1 'polypeptide(L)'
;MQARKLAVEGAIEFTPRVFPDDRGLFVSPFQEEAFAEARGGPLFRVAQTNHSMSKRGVVRGVHYTMTPPGIAKYVYCARGSVLDIVVDIRVGSPTLGRWDAVLLDQRDHR
;
A
#
# COMPACT_ATOMS: atom_id res chain seq x y z
N MET A 1 -0.40 -11.32 9.95
CA MET A 1 -0.46 -10.63 8.64
C MET A 1 0.66 -11.17 7.78
N GLN A 2 0.43 -11.44 6.49
CA GLN A 2 1.51 -11.83 5.58
C GLN A 2 2.12 -10.58 4.96
N ALA A 3 3.43 -10.59 4.71
CA ALA A 3 4.14 -9.50 4.05
C ALA A 3 4.95 -10.05 2.86
N ARG A 4 4.90 -9.35 1.72
CA ARG A 4 5.65 -9.69 0.51
C ARG A 4 6.38 -8.45 0.00
N LYS A 5 7.70 -8.55 -0.18
CA LYS A 5 8.48 -7.49 -0.85
C LYS A 5 8.11 -7.43 -2.32
N LEU A 6 7.89 -6.22 -2.83
CA LEU A 6 7.61 -5.97 -4.24
C LEU A 6 8.91 -5.82 -5.04
N ALA A 7 8.81 -5.78 -6.37
CA ALA A 7 9.94 -5.61 -7.27
C ALA A 7 10.63 -4.24 -7.15
N VAL A 8 9.94 -3.23 -6.59
CA VAL A 8 10.50 -1.92 -6.25
C VAL A 8 11.10 -1.97 -4.85
N GLU A 9 12.39 -1.65 -4.72
CA GLU A 9 13.10 -1.73 -3.44
C GLU A 9 12.44 -0.85 -2.36
N GLY A 10 12.05 -1.47 -1.25
CA GLY A 10 11.40 -0.82 -0.11
C GLY A 10 9.87 -0.81 -0.17
N ALA A 11 9.26 -1.23 -1.28
CA ALA A 11 7.81 -1.41 -1.36
C ALA A 11 7.40 -2.82 -0.87
N ILE A 12 6.33 -2.88 -0.09
CA ILE A 12 5.86 -4.09 0.60
C ILE A 12 4.34 -4.17 0.47
N GLU A 13 3.84 -5.33 0.03
CA GLU A 13 2.42 -5.71 0.10
C GLU A 13 2.16 -6.39 1.44
N PHE A 14 1.07 -6.00 2.11
CA PHE A 14 0.61 -6.64 3.34
C PHE A 14 -0.75 -7.29 3.11
N THR A 15 -0.86 -8.60 3.33
CA THR A 15 -2.14 -9.31 3.26
C THR A 15 -2.65 -9.58 4.68
N PRO A 16 -3.68 -8.85 5.16
CA PRO A 16 -4.28 -9.10 6.46
C PRO A 16 -5.13 -10.36 6.43
N ARG A 17 -5.41 -10.91 7.62
CA ARG A 17 -6.43 -11.96 7.76
C ARG A 17 -7.81 -11.32 7.76
N VAL A 18 -8.75 -11.92 7.04
CA VAL A 18 -10.17 -11.56 7.07
C VAL A 18 -10.88 -12.42 8.12
N PHE A 19 -11.66 -11.77 8.99
CA PHE A 19 -12.42 -12.42 10.06
C PHE A 19 -13.92 -12.24 9.79
N PRO A 20 -14.58 -13.18 9.08
CA PRO A 20 -16.02 -13.14 8.85
C PRO A 20 -16.80 -13.69 10.06
N ASP A 21 -17.99 -13.13 10.30
CA ASP A 21 -19.00 -13.64 11.22
C ASP A 21 -20.42 -13.24 10.78
N ASP A 22 -21.45 -13.60 11.56
CA ASP A 22 -22.85 -13.32 11.21
C ASP A 22 -23.19 -11.82 11.11
N ARG A 23 -22.33 -10.93 11.62
CA ARG A 23 -22.51 -9.46 11.57
C ARG A 23 -21.84 -8.84 10.35
N GLY A 24 -20.89 -9.55 9.72
CA GLY A 24 -20.11 -9.05 8.60
C GLY A 24 -18.67 -9.57 8.61
N LEU A 25 -17.71 -8.66 8.47
CA LEU A 25 -16.29 -9.00 8.49
C LEU A 25 -15.46 -7.93 9.20
N PHE A 26 -14.34 -8.37 9.77
CA PHE A 26 -13.32 -7.51 10.35
C PHE A 26 -11.97 -7.76 9.67
N VAL A 27 -11.25 -6.68 9.40
CA VAL A 27 -9.88 -6.68 8.85
C VAL A 27 -9.09 -5.60 9.58
N SER A 28 -7.83 -5.88 9.89
CA SER A 28 -6.87 -4.86 10.36
C SER A 28 -5.84 -4.64 9.25
N PRO A 29 -6.04 -3.64 8.36
CA PRO A 29 -5.15 -3.42 7.22
C PRO A 29 -3.71 -3.15 7.67
N PHE A 30 -3.52 -2.43 8.78
CA PHE A 30 -2.21 -2.18 9.39
C PHE A 30 -2.08 -2.92 10.73
N GLN A 31 -0.92 -3.55 10.94
CA GLN A 31 -0.51 -4.15 12.21
C GLN A 31 0.96 -3.77 12.47
N GLU A 32 1.24 -3.12 13.60
CA GLU A 32 2.56 -2.54 13.89
C GLU A 32 3.67 -3.60 13.89
N GLU A 33 3.44 -4.74 14.54
CA GLU A 33 4.43 -5.82 14.64
C GLU A 33 4.83 -6.35 13.25
N ALA A 34 3.85 -6.73 12.42
CA ALA A 34 4.11 -7.23 11.07
C ALA A 34 4.73 -6.17 10.15
N PHE A 35 4.34 -4.90 10.29
CA PHE A 35 4.96 -3.81 9.55
C PHE A 35 6.43 -3.64 9.96
N ALA A 36 6.70 -3.60 11.26
CA ALA A 36 8.04 -3.41 11.80
C ALA A 36 8.98 -4.55 11.42
N GLU A 37 8.50 -5.79 11.44
CA GLU A 37 9.25 -6.96 10.98
C GLU A 37 9.60 -6.87 9.50
N ALA A 38 8.63 -6.54 8.63
CA ALA A 38 8.83 -6.52 7.20
C ALA A 38 9.68 -5.32 6.71
N ARG A 39 9.49 -4.14 7.32
CA ARG A 39 10.15 -2.87 6.93
C ARG A 39 11.47 -2.63 7.68
N GLY A 40 11.65 -3.25 8.85
CA GLY A 40 12.76 -2.97 9.76
C GLY A 40 12.55 -1.69 10.58
N GLY A 41 11.33 -1.39 11.01
CA GLY A 41 11.01 -0.22 11.85
C GLY A 41 9.52 0.19 11.81
N PRO A 42 9.07 1.04 12.74
CA PRO A 42 7.65 1.40 12.86
C PRO A 42 7.16 2.23 11.68
N LEU A 43 5.83 2.36 11.58
CA LEU A 43 5.20 3.30 10.65
C LEU A 43 5.68 4.72 10.94
N PHE A 44 5.76 5.54 9.89
CA PHE A 44 5.99 6.98 10.05
C PHE A 44 4.87 7.64 10.86
N ARG A 45 5.18 8.77 11.52
CA ARG A 45 4.14 9.59 12.17
C ARG A 45 3.09 10.00 11.13
N VAL A 46 1.85 9.61 11.36
CA VAL A 46 0.73 9.94 10.46
C VAL A 46 0.44 11.43 10.55
N ALA A 47 0.87 12.18 9.54
CA ALA A 47 0.60 13.63 9.43
C ALA A 47 -0.74 13.93 8.78
N GLN A 48 -1.22 13.02 7.92
CA GLN A 48 -2.46 13.19 7.17
C GLN A 48 -3.06 11.82 6.81
N THR A 49 -4.40 11.75 6.75
CA THR A 49 -5.13 10.66 6.12
C THR A 49 -5.95 11.18 4.95
N ASN A 50 -6.23 10.32 3.98
CA ASN A 50 -7.00 10.68 2.80
C ASN A 50 -8.06 9.61 2.53
N HIS A 51 -9.24 10.06 2.09
CA HIS A 51 -10.29 9.20 1.57
C HIS A 51 -10.54 9.58 0.11
N SER A 52 -10.31 8.64 -0.81
CA SER A 52 -10.50 8.87 -2.24
C SER A 52 -11.48 7.87 -2.81
N MET A 53 -12.39 8.35 -3.66
CA MET A 53 -13.32 7.53 -4.42
C MET A 53 -13.10 7.79 -5.92
N SER A 54 -13.14 6.73 -6.70
CA SER A 54 -12.92 6.77 -8.15
C SER A 54 -14.07 6.05 -8.86
N LYS A 55 -14.53 6.62 -9.98
CA LYS A 55 -15.42 5.90 -10.91
C LYS A 55 -14.62 4.82 -11.64
N ARG A 56 -15.29 3.78 -12.15
CA ARG A 56 -14.66 2.75 -12.98
C ARG A 56 -13.96 3.40 -14.18
N GLY A 57 -12.72 3.00 -14.44
CA GLY A 57 -11.90 3.51 -15.55
C GLY A 57 -11.08 4.76 -15.23
N VAL A 58 -11.23 5.35 -14.04
CA VAL A 58 -10.37 6.46 -13.60
C VAL A 58 -8.95 5.96 -13.31
N VAL A 59 -7.96 6.67 -13.85
CA VAL A 59 -6.54 6.51 -13.55
C VAL A 59 -6.04 7.73 -12.79
N ARG A 60 -5.25 7.53 -11.73
CA ARG A 60 -4.63 8.61 -10.93
C ARG A 60 -3.13 8.35 -10.82
N GLY A 61 -2.30 9.31 -11.23
CA GLY A 61 -0.84 9.20 -11.12
C GLY A 61 -0.10 9.48 -12.45
N VAL A 62 1.23 9.30 -12.48
CA VAL A 62 2.08 8.89 -11.34
C VAL A 62 2.34 10.10 -10.42
N HIS A 63 1.97 9.99 -9.15
CA HIS A 63 2.14 11.07 -8.17
C HIS A 63 3.30 10.78 -7.22
N TYR A 64 4.19 11.76 -7.06
CA TYR A 64 5.25 11.75 -6.06
C TYR A 64 5.33 13.11 -5.36
N THR A 65 6.15 13.20 -4.33
CA THR A 65 6.45 14.47 -3.64
C THR A 65 7.92 14.80 -3.87
N MET A 66 8.20 16.06 -4.22
CA MET A 66 9.56 16.57 -4.28
C MET A 66 10.33 16.17 -3.01
N THR A 67 11.54 15.66 -3.21
CA THR A 67 12.38 15.09 -2.14
C THR A 67 13.69 15.88 -2.10
N PRO A 68 13.92 16.72 -1.06
CA PRO A 68 13.16 16.86 0.19
C PRO A 68 11.86 17.70 0.08
N PRO A 69 10.84 17.52 0.98
CA PRO A 69 10.86 16.66 2.17
C PRO A 69 10.43 15.19 1.93
N GLY A 70 9.81 14.86 0.79
CA GLY A 70 9.29 13.52 0.51
C GLY A 70 8.07 13.12 1.36
N ILE A 71 7.33 12.10 0.90
CA ILE A 71 6.19 11.52 1.63
C ILE A 71 6.20 10.00 1.43
N ALA A 72 6.22 9.26 2.53
CA ALA A 72 5.90 7.83 2.54
C ALA A 72 4.38 7.63 2.67
N LYS A 73 3.84 6.55 2.10
CA LYS A 73 2.40 6.27 2.08
C LYS A 73 2.13 4.84 2.53
N TYR A 74 0.99 4.64 3.16
CA TYR A 74 0.38 3.35 3.45
C TYR A 74 -1.03 3.38 2.87
N VAL A 75 -1.36 2.46 1.97
CA VAL A 75 -2.61 2.48 1.19
C VAL A 75 -3.29 1.11 1.24
N TYR A 76 -4.62 1.10 1.28
CA TYR A 76 -5.45 -0.09 1.13
C TYR A 76 -6.75 0.28 0.39
N CYS A 77 -7.39 -0.69 -0.26
CA CYS A 77 -8.68 -0.46 -0.92
C CYS A 77 -9.84 -0.76 0.04
N ALA A 78 -10.44 0.28 0.60
CA ALA A 78 -11.58 0.13 1.51
C ALA A 78 -12.87 -0.36 0.83
N ARG A 79 -13.04 -0.05 -0.47
CA ARG A 79 -14.25 -0.42 -1.23
C ARG A 79 -13.98 -0.50 -2.73
N GLY A 80 -14.54 -1.54 -3.37
CA GLY A 80 -14.37 -1.81 -4.79
C GLY A 80 -13.08 -2.56 -5.08
N SER A 81 -12.43 -2.24 -6.20
CA SER A 81 -11.18 -2.85 -6.62
C SER A 81 -10.32 -1.84 -7.38
N VAL A 82 -9.01 -1.85 -7.15
CA VAL A 82 -8.04 -1.02 -7.87
C VAL A 82 -6.79 -1.83 -8.17
N LEU A 83 -6.20 -1.62 -9.35
CA LEU A 83 -4.83 -2.03 -9.62
C LEU A 83 -3.92 -0.91 -9.12
N ASP A 84 -3.35 -1.09 -7.94
CA ASP A 84 -2.41 -0.13 -7.34
C ASP A 84 -1.00 -0.39 -7.89
N ILE A 85 -0.29 0.69 -8.24
CA ILE A 85 0.99 0.59 -8.94
C ILE A 85 2.01 1.47 -8.22
N VAL A 86 3.12 0.85 -7.82
CA VAL A 86 4.31 1.55 -7.34
C VAL A 86 5.34 1.64 -8.46
N VAL A 87 5.93 2.81 -8.65
CA VAL A 87 6.96 3.06 -9.67
C VAL A 87 8.20 3.64 -8.98
N ASP A 88 9.35 3.05 -9.24
CA ASP A 88 10.62 3.56 -8.73
C ASP A 88 11.16 4.67 -9.63
N ILE A 89 11.05 5.91 -9.15
CA ILE A 89 11.57 7.10 -9.83
C ILE A 89 12.85 7.65 -9.18
N ARG A 90 13.45 6.92 -8.23
CA ARG A 90 14.59 7.39 -7.44
C ARG A 90 15.89 7.21 -8.20
N VAL A 91 16.47 8.30 -8.71
CA VAL A 91 17.80 8.26 -9.35
C VAL A 91 18.83 7.69 -8.38
N GLY A 92 19.57 6.67 -8.83
CA GLY A 92 20.54 5.93 -8.01
C GLY A 92 19.98 4.68 -7.32
N SER A 93 18.66 4.44 -7.37
CA SER A 93 18.07 3.17 -6.90
C SER A 93 18.51 1.99 -7.77
N PRO A 94 18.81 0.81 -7.19
CA PRO A 94 19.05 -0.42 -7.95
C PRO A 94 17.82 -0.91 -8.71
N THR A 95 16.62 -0.40 -8.39
CA THR A 95 15.37 -0.71 -9.07
C THR A 95 14.79 0.47 -9.84
N LEU A 96 15.57 1.53 -10.14
CA LEU A 96 15.12 2.69 -10.93
C LEU A 96 14.42 2.26 -12.23
N GLY A 97 13.25 2.85 -12.50
CA GLY A 97 12.44 2.57 -13.69
C GLY A 97 11.60 1.29 -13.59
N ARG A 98 11.78 0.46 -12.56
CA ARG A 98 10.90 -0.68 -12.30
C ARG A 98 9.58 -0.22 -11.70
N TRP A 99 8.55 -1.02 -11.94
CA TRP A 99 7.25 -0.90 -11.30
C TRP A 99 6.76 -2.28 -10.86
N ASP A 100 5.85 -2.30 -9.90
CA ASP A 100 5.12 -3.50 -9.49
C ASP A 100 3.67 -3.11 -9.22
N ALA A 101 2.77 -4.09 -9.30
CA ALA A 101 1.34 -3.87 -9.16
C ALA A 101 0.71 -4.82 -8.15
N VAL A 102 -0.25 -4.30 -7.38
CA VAL A 102 -1.06 -5.05 -6.44
C VAL A 102 -2.53 -4.86 -6.79
N LEU A 103 -3.26 -5.97 -6.93
CA LEU A 103 -4.71 -5.91 -6.99
C LEU A 103 -5.25 -5.75 -5.56
N LEU A 104 -5.72 -4.55 -5.24
CA LEU A 104 -6.38 -4.26 -3.97
C LEU A 104 -7.89 -4.38 -4.18
N ASP A 105 -8.56 -5.28 -3.46
CA ASP A 105 -9.99 -5.51 -3.56
C ASP A 105 -10.62 -5.93 -2.22
N GLN A 106 -11.94 -6.18 -2.22
CA GLN A 106 -12.70 -6.61 -1.04
C GLN A 106 -12.75 -8.14 -0.85
N ARG A 107 -11.97 -8.91 -1.61
CA ARG A 107 -11.89 -10.36 -1.44
C ARG A 107 -10.70 -10.71 -0.57
N ASP A 108 -9.53 -10.24 -0.97
CA ASP A 108 -8.28 -10.55 -0.29
C ASP A 108 -7.85 -9.45 0.67
N HIS A 109 -8.40 -8.22 0.53
CA HIS A 109 -8.10 -7.06 1.37
C HIS A 109 -6.59 -6.75 1.51
N ARG A 110 -5.83 -7.02 0.43
CA ARG A 110 -4.41 -6.67 0.31
C ARG A 110 -4.19 -5.16 0.37
#